data_AF-X0V2N7-F1
#
_entry.id   AF-X0V2N7-F1
#
_cell.length_a   1.000
_cell.length_b   1.000
_cell.length_c   1.000
_cell.angle_alpha   90.00
_cell.angle_beta   90.00
_cell.angle_gamma   90.00
#
_symmetry.space_group_name_H-M   'P 1'
#
loop_
_entity.id
_entity.type
_entity.pdbx_description
1 polymer ?
#
loop_
_entity_poly.entity_id
_entity_poly.type
_entity_poly.pdbx_seq_one_letter_code
_entity_poly.pdbx_strand_id
1 'polypeptide(L)'
;MAALMLQCGLKPLEPYPGLFAPWRCECTECHREVSPIATNVIHKPERKHPCRYCAKAREAKKLMRPHDDAAAKMRERGYEPLEPYPGAQPRWRCLH
;
A
#
# COMPACT_ATOMS: atom_id res chain seq x y z
N MET A 1 8.80 4.45 23.60
CA MET A 1 8.55 4.89 22.22
C MET A 1 9.01 3.87 21.18
N ALA A 2 10.24 3.33 21.26
CA ALA A 2 10.72 2.33 20.29
C ALA A 2 9.90 1.03 20.26
N ALA A 3 9.43 0.55 21.42
CA ALA A 3 8.59 -0.65 21.51
C ALA A 3 7.24 -0.51 20.76
N LEU A 4 6.63 0.69 20.77
CA LEU A 4 5.38 0.94 20.04
C LEU A 4 5.62 0.90 18.53
N MET A 5 6.71 1.50 18.05
CA MET A 5 7.09 1.43 16.63
C MET A 5 7.25 -0.02 16.18
N LEU A 6 7.92 -0.85 16.99
CA LEU A 6 8.09 -2.27 16.71
C LEU A 6 6.75 -3.02 16.64
N GLN A 7 5.82 -2.74 17.56
CA GLN A 7 4.46 -3.31 17.51
C GLN A 7 3.68 -2.90 16.25
N CYS A 8 3.96 -1.72 15.70
CA CYS A 8 3.40 -1.24 14.44
C CYS A 8 4.18 -1.73 13.19
N GLY A 9 5.15 -2.63 13.33
CA GLY A 9 5.94 -3.17 12.21
C GLY A 9 7.02 -2.21 11.69
N LEU A 10 7.51 -1.31 12.53
CA LEU A 10 8.58 -0.38 12.24
C LEU A 10 9.73 -0.55 13.23
N LYS A 11 10.92 -0.82 12.71
CA LYS A 11 12.15 -0.91 13.49
C LYS A 11 12.86 0.45 13.46
N PRO A 12 12.97 1.18 14.58
CA PRO A 12 13.75 2.43 14.61
C PRO A 12 15.21 2.19 14.22
N LEU A 13 15.74 3.03 13.33
CA LEU A 13 17.14 3.02 12.90
C LEU A 13 17.98 4.07 13.65
N GLU A 14 17.32 5.04 14.26
CA GLU A 14 17.93 6.11 15.04
C GLU A 14 17.22 6.26 16.40
N PRO A 15 17.88 6.91 17.39
CA PRO A 15 17.24 7.30 18.64
C PRO A 15 15.99 8.17 18.40
N TYR A 16 15.05 8.15 19.35
CA TYR A 16 13.80 8.90 19.23
C TYR A 16 14.04 10.41 19.01
N PRO A 17 13.71 10.96 17.82
CA PRO A 17 14.05 12.35 17.48
C PRO A 17 13.02 13.36 18.00
N GLY A 18 11.91 12.90 18.59
CA GLY A 18 10.82 13.74 19.09
C GLY A 18 9.46 13.41 18.46
N LEU A 19 8.40 14.03 18.98
CA LEU A 19 7.00 13.74 18.60
C LEU A 19 6.68 14.14 17.16
N PHE A 20 7.09 15.35 16.76
CA PHE A 20 6.78 15.94 15.47
C PHE A 20 7.92 15.76 14.44
N ALA A 21 9.03 15.17 14.85
CA ALA A 21 10.15 14.91 13.98
C ALA A 21 9.91 13.63 13.14
N PRO A 22 10.35 13.61 11.87
CA PRO A 22 10.40 12.37 11.10
C PRO A 22 11.37 11.40 11.78
N TRP A 23 10.91 10.20 12.09
CA TRP A 23 11.72 9.18 12.74
C TRP A 23 12.12 8.10 11.73
N ARG A 24 13.41 7.99 11.40
CA ARG A 24 13.91 6.95 10.49
C ARG A 24 13.72 5.57 11.12
N CYS A 25 12.89 4.80 10.44
CA CYS A 25 12.57 3.42 10.77
C CYS A 25 12.69 2.55 9.52
N GLU A 26 12.98 1.28 9.71
CA GLU A 26 12.88 0.25 8.69
C GLU A 26 11.55 -0.49 8.85
N CYS A 27 10.80 -0.67 7.78
CA CYS A 27 9.60 -1.50 7.81
C CYS A 27 9.98 -2.98 7.89
N THR A 28 9.42 -3.73 8.86
CA THR A 28 9.72 -5.16 9.02
C THR A 28 9.04 -6.06 7.99
N GLU A 29 8.08 -5.54 7.20
CA GLU A 29 7.33 -6.28 6.18
C GLU A 29 7.98 -6.14 4.79
N CYS A 30 8.44 -4.95 4.42
CA CYS A 30 9.03 -4.68 3.10
C CYS A 30 10.51 -4.27 3.14
N HIS A 31 11.12 -4.21 4.32
CA HIS A 31 12.52 -3.85 4.55
C HIS A 31 12.96 -2.51 3.94
N ARG A 32 12.00 -1.61 3.71
CA ARG A 32 12.28 -0.26 3.21
C ARG A 32 12.45 0.71 4.36
N GLU A 33 13.37 1.64 4.18
CA GLU A 33 13.49 2.80 5.06
C GLU A 33 12.29 3.74 4.88
N VAL A 34 11.68 4.12 5.99
CA VAL A 34 10.54 5.02 6.08
C VAL A 34 10.75 6.00 7.23
N SER A 35 10.27 7.23 7.05
CA SER A 35 10.38 8.27 8.08
C SER A 35 8.99 8.77 8.49
N PRO A 36 8.19 7.98 9.22
CA PRO A 36 6.91 8.45 9.74
C PRO A 36 7.11 9.48 10.86
N ILE A 37 6.11 10.35 11.03
CA ILE A 37 6.03 11.24 12.19
C ILE A 37 5.51 10.42 13.37
N ALA A 38 6.22 10.46 14.51
CA ALA A 38 5.92 9.60 15.65
C ALA A 38 4.49 9.79 16.18
N THR A 39 4.00 11.04 16.23
CA THR A 39 2.63 11.34 16.65
C THR A 39 1.58 10.61 15.83
N ASN A 40 1.72 10.54 14.50
CA ASN A 40 0.75 9.88 13.63
C ASN A 40 0.66 8.37 13.90
N VAL A 41 1.77 7.74 14.29
CA VAL A 41 1.81 6.32 14.64
C VAL A 41 1.22 6.10 16.04
N ILE A 42 1.59 6.95 17.00
CA ILE A 42 1.14 6.84 18.40
C ILE A 42 -0.36 7.12 18.56
N HIS A 43 -0.90 8.11 17.85
CA HIS A 43 -2.32 8.48 17.95
C HIS A 43 -3.26 7.54 17.21
N LYS A 44 -2.75 6.75 16.25
CA LYS A 44 -3.55 5.80 15.46
C LYS A 44 -2.88 4.42 15.40
N PRO A 45 -2.66 3.76 16.56
CA PRO A 45 -1.94 2.49 16.61
C PRO A 45 -2.71 1.36 15.90
N GLU A 46 -4.03 1.51 15.80
CA GLU A 46 -4.94 0.62 15.07
C GLU A 46 -4.70 0.62 13.55
N ARG A 47 -4.02 1.65 12.99
CA ARG A 47 -3.45 1.57 11.64
C ARG A 47 -2.20 0.70 11.70
N LYS A 48 -2.40 -0.62 11.69
CA LYS A 48 -1.39 -1.69 11.82
C LYS A 48 -0.16 -1.60 10.88
N HIS A 49 -0.08 -0.63 9.95
CA HIS A 49 1.00 -0.52 8.97
C HIS A 49 1.25 0.96 8.61
N PRO A 50 2.12 1.68 9.32
CA PRO A 50 2.46 3.07 9.00
C PRO A 50 3.38 3.19 7.77
N CYS A 51 3.88 2.07 7.25
CA CYS A 51 4.68 2.03 6.05
C CYS A 51 3.87 2.48 4.83
N ARG A 52 4.22 3.64 4.28
CA ARG A 52 3.59 4.21 3.07
C ARG A 52 3.62 3.24 1.88
N TYR A 53 4.66 2.41 1.76
CA TYR A 53 4.82 1.48 0.65
C TYR A 53 3.88 0.28 0.79
N CYS A 54 3.79 -0.32 1.98
CA CYS A 54 2.85 -1.41 2.26
C CYS A 54 1.40 -0.92 2.16
N ALA A 55 1.11 0.30 2.62
CA ALA A 55 -0.20 0.91 2.47
C ALA A 55 -0.58 1.04 0.98
N LYS A 56 0.30 1.61 0.15
CA LYS A 56 0.07 1.71 -1.31
C LYS A 56 -0.09 0.34 -1.96
N ALA A 57 0.73 -0.65 -1.61
CA ALA A 57 0.63 -2.00 -2.17
C ALA A 57 -0.71 -2.67 -1.81
N ARG A 58 -1.20 -2.47 -0.58
CA ARG A 58 -2.49 -3.00 -0.14
C ARG A 58 -3.67 -2.30 -0.80
N GLU A 59 -3.62 -0.98 -0.97
CA GLU A 59 -4.63 -0.24 -1.73
C GLU A 59 -4.64 -0.65 -3.21
N ALA A 60 -3.47 -0.83 -3.83
CA ALA A 60 -3.38 -1.36 -5.20
C ALA A 60 -4.02 -2.76 -5.30
N LYS A 61 -3.76 -3.65 -4.33
CA LYS A 61 -4.40 -4.97 -4.27
C LYS A 61 -5.91 -4.89 -4.07
N LYS A 62 -6.39 -3.97 -3.23
CA LYS A 62 -7.83 -3.72 -3.04
C LYS A 62 -8.48 -3.21 -4.33
N LEU A 63 -7.80 -2.36 -5.09
CA LEU A 63 -8.28 -1.84 -6.37
C LEU A 63 -8.27 -2.91 -7.47
N MET A 64 -7.38 -3.89 -7.38
CA MET A 64 -7.32 -5.02 -8.31
C MET A 64 -8.47 -6.02 -8.10
N ARG A 65 -8.86 -6.28 -6.84
CA ARG A 65 -9.94 -7.20 -6.45
C ARG A 65 -11.35 -6.92 -7.05
N PRO A 66 -11.83 -5.67 -7.26
CA PRO A 66 -13.12 -5.40 -7.91
C PRO A 66 -13.12 -5.60 -9.44
N HIS A 67 -11.96 -5.97 -10.03
CA HIS A 67 -11.77 -6.08 -11.47
C HIS A 67 -11.31 -7.47 -11.93
N ASP A 68 -11.28 -8.49 -11.05
CA ASP A 68 -11.04 -9.89 -11.47
C ASP A 68 -12.09 -10.38 -12.51
N ASP A 69 -13.26 -9.74 -12.57
CA ASP A 69 -14.26 -9.94 -13.63
C ASP A 69 -14.29 -8.79 -14.67
N ALA A 70 -13.12 -8.22 -14.98
CA ALA A 70 -12.96 -7.23 -16.06
C ALA A 70 -13.60 -7.73 -17.38
N ALA A 71 -13.33 -8.99 -17.71
CA ALA A 71 -13.79 -9.61 -18.95
C ALA A 71 -15.31 -9.87 -18.93
N ALA A 72 -15.88 -10.27 -17.79
CA ALA A 72 -17.33 -10.48 -17.66
C ALA A 72 -18.11 -9.16 -17.81
N LYS A 73 -17.64 -8.07 -17.19
CA LYS A 73 -18.23 -6.73 -17.33
C LYS A 73 -18.10 -6.14 -18.74
N MET A 74 -17.03 -6.47 -19.47
CA MET A 74 -16.84 -6.04 -20.87
C MET A 74 -17.77 -6.81 -21.81
N ARG A 75 -17.92 -8.14 -21.62
CA ARG A 75 -18.87 -8.97 -22.38
C ARG A 75 -20.33 -8.58 -22.14
N GLU A 76 -20.69 -8.23 -20.90
CA GLU A 76 -22.03 -7.69 -20.58
C GLU A 76 -22.35 -6.40 -21.35
N ARG A 77 -21.33 -5.62 -21.71
CA ARG A 77 -21.45 -4.39 -22.51
C ARG A 77 -21.17 -4.59 -23.99
N GLY A 78 -21.04 -5.84 -24.46
CA GLY A 78 -20.86 -6.19 -25.88
C GLY A 78 -19.43 -6.06 -26.41
N TYR A 79 -18.42 -5.90 -25.54
CA TYR A 79 -17.01 -5.84 -25.95
C TYR A 79 -16.35 -7.20 -25.72
N GLU A 80 -15.77 -7.78 -26.78
CA GLU A 80 -15.15 -9.11 -26.74
C GLU A 80 -13.65 -9.00 -26.46
N PRO A 81 -13.15 -9.39 -25.28
CA PRO A 81 -11.74 -9.21 -24.93
C PRO A 81 -10.87 -10.25 -25.62
N LEU A 82 -9.90 -9.81 -26.44
CA LEU A 82 -8.97 -10.69 -27.18
C LEU A 82 -7.78 -11.19 -26.33
N GLU A 83 -7.52 -10.57 -25.17
CA GLU A 83 -6.46 -10.98 -24.23
C GLU A 83 -6.94 -10.92 -22.77
N PRO A 84 -6.39 -11.78 -21.87
CA PRO A 84 -6.61 -11.69 -20.43
C PRO A 84 -6.20 -10.31 -19.88
N TYR A 85 -6.96 -9.79 -18.91
CA TYR A 85 -6.76 -8.44 -18.38
C TYR A 85 -5.34 -8.26 -17.80
N PRO A 86 -4.47 -7.41 -18.39
CA PRO A 86 -3.06 -7.30 -17.99
C PRO A 86 -2.84 -6.40 -16.77
N GLY A 87 -3.92 -5.98 -16.08
CA GLY A 87 -3.88 -5.03 -14.97
C GLY A 87 -3.98 -3.56 -15.42
N ALA A 88 -4.09 -2.65 -14.45
CA ALA A 88 -4.56 -1.27 -14.65
C ALA A 88 -3.53 -0.26 -15.21
N GLN A 89 -2.42 -0.68 -15.83
CA GLN A 89 -1.29 0.22 -16.14
C GLN A 89 -0.77 0.26 -17.59
N PRO A 90 -0.88 -0.76 -18.46
CA PRO A 90 -0.68 -0.54 -19.89
C PRO A 90 -2.01 -0.14 -20.56
N ARG A 91 -1.96 0.79 -21.53
CA ARG A 91 -3.11 1.14 -22.39
C ARG A 91 -3.61 -0.14 -23.06
N TRP A 92 -4.76 -0.65 -22.63
CA TRP A 92 -5.35 -1.85 -23.19
C TRP A 92 -5.89 -1.51 -24.59
N ARG A 93 -5.35 -2.17 -25.62
CA ARG A 93 -5.78 -1.95 -27.00
C ARG A 93 -7.13 -2.63 -27.21
N CYS A 94 -8.17 -1.82 -27.38
CA CYS A 94 -9.48 -2.25 -27.86
C CYS A 94 -9.69 -1.68 -29.28
N LEU A 95 -10.18 -2.49 -30.20
CA LEU A 95 -10.69 -2.04 -31.50
C LEU A 95 -12.20 -1.77 -31.36
N HIS A 96 -12.69 -0.70 -32.00
CA HIS A 96 -14.09 -0.28 -32.07
C HIS A 96 -14.74 -0.83 -33.35
#